data_AF-A0A923EYP6-F1
#
_entry.id   AF-A0A923EYP6-F1
#
_cell.length_a   1.000
_cell.length_b   1.000
_cell.length_c   1.000
_cell.angle_alpha   90.00
_cell.angle_beta   90.00
_cell.angle_gamma   90.00
#
_symmetry.space_group_name_H-M   'P 1'
#
loop_
_entity.id
_entity.type
_entity.pdbx_description
1 polymer ?
#
loop_
_entity_poly.entity_id
_entity_poly.type
_entity_poly.pdbx_seq_one_letter_code
_entity_poly.pdbx_strand_id
1 'polypeptide(L)'
;MAIQPETGVGGPRWDEVFVPSDLGSGVFEVRWDLRPRLRRWLSAQDLPAASGRETHRPAIDAWALLDGGVIAVSAVTLPGAPPGAVPLPGRPATAGLVPGPPSPLLTPGMRVIGFRALRLLIARLRLPGPEQALRGEHLDVPGVVEDLFDARRHDTAAVEQAELLATCTDRSTLRWVVTALRP
;
A
#
# COMPACT_ATOMS: atom_id res chain seq x y z
N MET A 1 -2.95 44.19 -16.58
CA MET A 1 -2.33 43.18 -15.69
C MET A 1 -3.42 42.18 -15.36
N ALA A 2 -3.46 41.07 -16.10
CA ALA A 2 -4.54 40.09 -16.01
C ALA A 2 -4.31 39.19 -14.78
N ILE A 3 -5.30 39.16 -13.90
CA ILE A 3 -5.35 38.24 -12.77
C ILE A 3 -5.67 36.86 -13.37
N GLN A 4 -4.70 35.95 -13.35
CA GLN A 4 -4.95 34.56 -13.72
C GLN A 4 -5.87 33.93 -12.67
N PRO A 5 -6.92 33.19 -13.07
CA PRO A 5 -7.75 32.46 -12.13
C PRO A 5 -7.00 31.19 -11.68
N GLU A 6 -6.39 31.28 -10.50
CA GLU A 6 -5.95 30.15 -9.69
C GLU A 6 -7.18 29.38 -9.17
N THR A 7 -7.85 28.62 -10.05
CA THR A 7 -8.90 27.67 -9.64
C THR A 7 -8.69 26.34 -10.35
N GLY A 8 -7.63 25.63 -9.94
CA GLY A 8 -7.54 24.19 -10.15
C GLY A 8 -8.52 23.47 -9.23
N VAL A 9 -9.78 23.37 -9.65
CA VAL A 9 -10.76 22.45 -9.05
C VAL A 9 -10.41 21.04 -9.51
N GLY A 10 -9.34 20.49 -8.96
CA GLY A 10 -8.89 19.13 -9.25
C GLY A 10 -8.32 18.54 -7.98
N GLY A 11 -8.97 17.50 -7.44
CA GLY A 11 -8.41 16.72 -6.35
C GLY A 11 -7.05 16.11 -6.75
N PRO A 12 -6.31 15.52 -5.79
CA PRO A 12 -5.02 14.91 -6.08
C PRO A 12 -5.16 13.85 -7.18
N ARG A 13 -4.18 13.77 -8.07
CA ARG A 13 -4.13 12.71 -9.09
C ARG A 13 -3.81 11.37 -8.42
N TRP A 14 -4.15 10.27 -9.09
CA TRP A 14 -3.93 8.94 -8.54
C TRP A 14 -2.45 8.65 -8.21
N ASP A 15 -1.51 9.15 -9.00
CA ASP A 15 -0.06 8.95 -8.88
C ASP A 15 0.59 9.79 -7.77
N GLU A 16 -0.08 10.84 -7.34
CA GLU A 16 0.27 11.56 -6.11
C GLU A 16 -0.14 10.79 -4.85
N VAL A 17 -1.14 9.91 -4.97
CA VAL A 17 -1.71 9.12 -3.86
C VAL A 17 -1.06 7.74 -3.77
N PHE A 18 -0.83 7.09 -4.92
CA PHE A 18 -0.31 5.74 -5.05
C PHE A 18 1.01 5.79 -5.80
N VAL A 19 2.11 5.76 -5.06
CA VAL A 19 3.46 5.86 -5.61
C VAL A 19 3.99 4.46 -5.94
N PRO A 20 4.45 4.18 -7.16
CA PRO A 20 5.06 2.88 -7.48
C PRO A 20 6.21 2.55 -6.52
N SER A 21 6.20 1.33 -5.99
CA SER A 21 7.22 0.85 -5.06
C SER A 21 8.32 0.08 -5.79
N ASP A 22 9.52 0.07 -5.22
CA ASP A 22 10.65 -0.74 -5.69
C ASP A 22 10.55 -2.23 -5.27
N LEU A 23 9.42 -2.61 -4.68
CA LEU A 23 9.07 -3.97 -4.27
C LEU A 23 8.53 -4.83 -5.42
N GLY A 24 8.32 -4.26 -6.60
CA GLY A 24 7.88 -4.98 -7.79
C GLY A 24 6.76 -4.25 -8.53
N SER A 25 6.55 -4.59 -9.80
CA SER A 25 5.42 -4.01 -10.53
C SER A 25 4.10 -4.49 -9.94
N GLY A 26 3.11 -3.59 -9.87
CA GLY A 26 1.85 -3.84 -9.18
C GLY A 26 1.88 -3.56 -7.68
N VAL A 27 2.98 -3.03 -7.12
CA VAL A 27 3.04 -2.59 -5.72
C VAL A 27 3.10 -1.08 -5.65
N PHE A 28 2.20 -0.48 -4.88
CA PHE A 28 2.08 0.97 -4.75
C PHE A 28 2.04 1.38 -3.28
N GLU A 29 2.89 2.32 -2.88
CA GLU A 29 2.84 2.93 -1.56
C GLU A 29 1.71 3.95 -1.47
N VAL A 30 0.93 3.88 -0.41
CA VAL A 30 -0.18 4.81 -0.17
C VAL A 30 0.34 6.04 0.57
N ARG A 31 -0.02 7.22 0.09
CA ARG A 31 0.26 8.50 0.74
C ARG A 31 -0.29 8.54 2.17
N TRP A 32 0.47 9.11 3.09
CA TRP A 32 0.28 8.97 4.54
C TRP A 32 -1.07 9.51 5.06
N ASP A 33 -1.58 10.58 4.46
CA ASP A 33 -2.84 11.25 4.81
C ASP A 33 -4.08 10.38 4.49
N LEU A 34 -3.99 9.52 3.48
CA LEU A 34 -5.10 8.66 3.06
C LEU A 34 -5.14 7.30 3.77
N ARG A 35 -4.04 6.87 4.39
CA ARG A 35 -3.95 5.55 5.06
C ARG A 35 -5.06 5.32 6.10
N PRO A 36 -5.40 6.27 6.99
CA PRO A 36 -6.44 6.05 8.00
C PRO A 36 -7.85 5.93 7.38
N ARG A 37 -8.11 6.67 6.30
CA ARG A 37 -9.39 6.61 5.57
C ARG A 37 -9.51 5.31 4.81
N LEU A 38 -8.45 4.90 4.11
CA LEU A 38 -8.42 3.63 3.37
C LEU A 38 -8.55 2.44 4.32
N ARG A 39 -7.86 2.43 5.46
CA ARG A 39 -8.00 1.39 6.49
C ARG A 39 -9.45 1.25 6.98
N ARG A 40 -10.11 2.38 7.27
CA ARG A 40 -11.52 2.40 7.69
C ARG A 40 -12.45 1.85 6.60
N TRP A 41 -12.21 2.25 5.35
CA TRP A 41 -12.97 1.73 4.22
C TRP A 41 -12.81 0.22 4.09
N LEU A 42 -11.57 -0.29 4.05
CA LEU A 42 -11.27 -1.73 3.95
C LEU A 42 -11.94 -2.54 5.06
N SER A 43 -11.88 -2.03 6.30
CA SER A 43 -12.51 -2.67 7.47
C SER A 43 -14.04 -2.71 7.38
N ALA A 44 -14.65 -1.82 6.60
CA ALA A 44 -16.10 -1.78 6.39
C ALA A 44 -16.57 -2.60 5.18
N GLN A 45 -15.66 -3.13 4.35
CA GLN A 45 -16.00 -3.82 3.10
C GLN A 45 -16.19 -5.34 3.25
N ASP A 46 -16.30 -5.91 4.45
CA ASP A 46 -16.45 -7.37 4.64
C ASP A 46 -15.46 -8.17 3.76
N LEU A 47 -14.17 -7.84 3.90
CA LEU A 47 -13.09 -8.46 3.11
C LEU A 47 -12.37 -9.51 3.96
N PRO A 48 -11.89 -10.59 3.34
CA PRO A 48 -10.94 -11.48 4.00
C PRO A 48 -9.73 -10.67 4.47
N ALA A 49 -9.48 -10.73 5.77
CA ALA A 49 -8.45 -9.96 6.43
C ALA A 49 -7.69 -10.85 7.41
N ALA A 50 -6.38 -10.63 7.50
CA ALA A 50 -5.51 -11.35 8.41
C ALA A 50 -4.50 -10.39 9.05
N SER A 51 -4.03 -10.73 10.24
CA SER A 51 -3.06 -9.94 10.98
C SER A 51 -1.87 -10.80 11.40
N GLY A 52 -0.66 -10.40 10.98
CA GLY A 52 0.60 -10.98 11.41
C GLY A 52 1.19 -10.19 12.57
N ARG A 53 1.53 -10.88 13.66
CA ARG A 53 2.14 -10.30 14.86
C ARG A 53 3.26 -11.22 15.36
N GLU A 54 4.49 -10.90 15.00
CA GLU A 54 5.67 -11.63 15.46
C GLU A 54 6.54 -10.74 16.34
N THR A 55 7.12 -11.32 17.39
CA THR A 55 8.01 -10.59 18.29
C THR A 55 9.23 -10.08 17.49
N HIS A 56 9.53 -8.79 17.60
CA HIS A 56 10.61 -8.09 16.89
C HIS A 56 10.41 -7.91 15.36
N ARG A 57 9.24 -8.27 14.82
CA ARG A 57 8.89 -8.03 13.41
C ARG A 57 7.77 -7.01 13.31
N PRO A 58 7.70 -6.26 12.20
CA PRO A 58 6.60 -5.32 12.00
C PRO A 58 5.27 -6.04 12.06
N ALA A 59 4.30 -5.41 12.72
CA ALA A 59 2.93 -5.88 12.71
C ALA A 59 2.31 -5.59 11.35
N ILE A 60 1.68 -6.58 10.74
CA ILE A 60 1.05 -6.45 9.42
C ILE A 60 -0.44 -6.71 9.54
N ASP A 61 -1.25 -5.80 9.03
CA ASP A 61 -2.66 -6.05 8.75
C ASP A 61 -2.82 -6.16 7.24
N ALA A 62 -3.46 -7.22 6.76
CA ALA A 62 -3.65 -7.50 5.36
C ALA A 62 -5.13 -7.67 5.03
N TRP A 63 -5.52 -7.20 3.85
CA TRP A 63 -6.84 -7.40 3.26
C TRP A 63 -6.67 -7.95 1.84
N ALA A 64 -7.34 -9.04 1.51
CA ALA A 64 -7.37 -9.55 0.14
C ALA A 64 -8.32 -8.70 -0.72
N LEU A 65 -7.88 -8.38 -1.94
CA LEU A 65 -8.62 -7.55 -2.87
C LEU A 65 -8.30 -7.96 -4.31
N LEU A 66 -9.27 -8.59 -5.00
CA LEU A 66 -9.16 -8.98 -6.40
C LEU A 66 -7.85 -9.76 -6.69
N ASP A 67 -6.98 -9.22 -7.53
CA ASP A 67 -5.68 -9.78 -7.96
C ASP A 67 -4.55 -9.62 -6.92
N GLY A 68 -4.86 -9.13 -5.72
CA GLY A 68 -3.86 -8.95 -4.67
C GLY A 68 -4.47 -8.46 -3.36
N GLY A 69 -4.14 -7.26 -2.92
CA GLY A 69 -4.61 -6.80 -1.62
C GLY A 69 -4.02 -5.49 -1.15
N VAL A 70 -4.30 -5.18 0.10
CA VAL A 70 -3.69 -4.05 0.82
C VAL A 70 -3.01 -4.59 2.05
N ILE A 71 -1.79 -4.12 2.31
CA ILE A 71 -1.10 -4.35 3.59
C ILE A 71 -0.87 -3.02 4.32
N ALA A 72 -1.07 -3.02 5.63
CA ALA A 72 -0.67 -1.96 6.54
C ALA A 72 0.41 -2.48 7.49
N VAL A 73 1.61 -1.92 7.37
CA VAL A 73 2.79 -2.25 8.14
C VAL A 73 2.94 -1.24 9.26
N SER A 74 2.90 -1.71 10.50
CA SER A 74 3.12 -0.88 11.69
C SER A 74 4.53 -1.10 12.22
N ALA A 75 5.17 -0.02 12.65
CA ALA A 75 6.51 -0.08 13.22
C ALA A 75 6.55 -0.96 14.47
N VAL A 76 7.67 -1.66 14.66
CA VAL A 76 8.01 -2.23 15.97
C VAL A 76 8.48 -1.08 16.86
N THR A 77 7.65 -0.64 17.79
CA THR A 77 8.17 0.12 18.94
C THR A 77 8.81 -0.89 19.89
N LEU A 78 10.11 -1.11 19.73
CA LEU A 78 10.88 -1.81 20.77
C LEU A 78 10.83 -0.94 22.04
N PRO A 79 10.47 -1.49 23.22
CA PRO A 79 10.67 -0.79 24.47
C PRO A 79 12.16 -0.41 24.57
N GLY A 80 12.47 0.89 24.55
CA GLY A 80 13.85 1.41 24.60
C GLY A 80 14.39 2.02 23.30
N ALA A 81 13.67 1.95 22.18
CA ALA A 81 13.98 2.75 20.99
C ALA A 81 13.21 4.08 21.06
N PRO A 82 13.87 5.26 21.06
CA PRO A 82 13.14 6.52 21.14
C PRO A 82 12.31 6.74 19.86
N PRO A 83 11.03 7.13 19.99
CA PRO A 83 10.19 7.47 18.85
C PRO A 83 10.70 8.78 18.24
N GLY A 84 11.29 8.68 17.04
CA GLY A 84 11.95 9.80 16.38
C GLY A 84 13.25 10.17 17.09
N ALA A 85 14.38 9.78 16.52
CA ALA A 85 15.65 10.42 16.84
C ALA A 85 15.62 11.85 16.30
N VAL A 86 14.93 12.74 16.99
CA VAL A 86 15.21 14.17 16.92
C VAL A 86 16.62 14.33 17.48
N PRO A 87 17.59 14.89 16.74
CA PRO A 87 18.93 15.09 17.26
C PRO A 87 18.83 15.91 18.55
N LEU A 88 19.47 15.46 19.63
CA LEU A 88 19.65 16.30 20.80
C LEU A 88 20.30 17.63 20.36
N PRO A 89 19.82 18.79 20.85
CA PRO A 89 20.43 20.07 20.52
C PRO A 89 21.91 20.04 20.93
N GLY A 90 22.81 20.26 19.98
CA GLY A 90 24.26 20.30 20.22
C GLY A 90 25.06 19.06 19.82
N ARG A 91 24.43 17.99 19.30
CA ARG A 91 25.17 16.92 18.61
C ARG A 91 25.05 17.15 17.10
N PRO A 92 26.14 17.41 16.36
CA PRO A 92 26.05 17.45 14.91
C PRO A 92 25.49 16.10 14.47
N ALA A 93 24.41 16.13 13.67
CA ALA A 93 24.00 14.97 12.90
C ALA A 93 25.28 14.46 12.23
N THR A 94 25.63 13.19 12.45
CA THR A 94 26.72 12.54 11.72
C THR A 94 26.34 12.51 10.24
N ALA A 95 26.56 13.64 9.57
CA ALA A 95 26.67 13.79 8.14
C ALA A 95 27.90 12.98 7.74
N GLY A 96 27.69 11.70 7.50
CA GLY A 96 28.77 10.74 7.33
C GLY A 96 28.36 9.27 7.45
N LEU A 97 27.11 8.95 7.79
CA LEU A 97 26.60 7.61 7.54
C LEU A 97 26.27 7.48 6.05
N VAL A 98 27.17 6.81 5.33
CA VAL A 98 26.83 6.00 4.15
C VAL A 98 25.44 5.41 4.41
N PRO A 99 24.45 5.53 3.51
CA PRO A 99 23.15 4.92 3.73
C PRO A 99 23.40 3.45 4.05
N GLY A 100 23.14 3.06 5.30
CA GLY A 100 23.23 1.67 5.71
C GLY A 100 22.39 0.83 4.76
N PRO A 101 22.73 -0.45 4.55
CA PRO A 101 21.95 -1.30 3.68
C PRO A 101 20.47 -1.17 4.04
N PRO A 102 19.56 -0.99 3.06
CA PRO A 102 18.15 -0.82 3.37
C PRO A 102 17.71 -1.98 4.24
N SER A 103 17.03 -1.66 5.35
CA SER A 103 16.54 -2.69 6.27
C SER A 103 15.79 -3.75 5.47
N PRO A 104 16.06 -5.04 5.70
CA PRO A 104 15.32 -6.09 5.02
C PRO A 104 13.82 -6.05 5.41
N LEU A 105 13.50 -5.55 6.59
CA LEU A 105 12.13 -5.41 7.08
C LEU A 105 11.33 -4.40 6.25
N LEU A 106 10.02 -4.62 6.14
CA LEU A 106 9.14 -3.64 5.54
C LEU A 106 9.12 -2.34 6.35
N THR A 107 9.23 -1.22 5.64
CA THR A 107 9.08 0.09 6.27
C THR A 107 7.61 0.31 6.67
N PRO A 108 7.35 1.00 7.79
CA PRO A 108 6.00 1.33 8.21
C PRO A 108 5.24 2.12 7.14
N GLY A 109 3.98 1.77 6.93
CA GLY A 109 3.14 2.40 5.92
C GLY A 109 2.06 1.49 5.41
N MET A 110 1.45 1.85 4.28
CA MET A 110 0.42 1.06 3.65
C MET A 110 0.76 0.88 2.17
N ARG A 111 0.53 -0.32 1.65
CA ARG A 111 0.83 -0.70 0.27
C ARG A 111 -0.35 -1.40 -0.36
N VAL A 112 -0.64 -1.04 -1.60
CA VAL A 112 -1.59 -1.71 -2.49
C VAL A 112 -0.80 -2.67 -3.38
N ILE A 113 -1.34 -3.87 -3.56
CA ILE A 113 -0.73 -4.97 -4.31
C ILE A 113 -1.78 -5.43 -5.34
N GLY A 114 -1.40 -5.47 -6.61
CA GLY A 114 -2.31 -5.80 -7.71
C GLY A 114 -2.78 -4.56 -8.45
N PHE A 115 -2.95 -4.69 -9.76
CA PHE A 115 -3.41 -3.61 -10.62
C PHE A 115 -4.93 -3.44 -10.53
N ARG A 116 -5.70 -4.54 -10.44
CA ARG A 116 -7.15 -4.43 -10.25
C ARG A 116 -7.48 -3.86 -8.87
N ALA A 117 -6.74 -4.26 -7.84
CA ALA A 117 -6.79 -3.64 -6.51
C ALA A 117 -6.55 -2.11 -6.58
N LEU A 118 -5.51 -1.67 -7.31
CA LEU A 118 -5.25 -0.24 -7.51
C LEU A 118 -6.41 0.46 -8.23
N ARG A 119 -6.86 -0.09 -9.37
CA ARG A 119 -7.95 0.48 -10.19
C ARG A 119 -9.23 0.65 -9.38
N LEU A 120 -9.59 -0.36 -8.59
CA LEU A 120 -10.73 -0.30 -7.68
C LEU A 120 -10.59 0.86 -6.68
N LEU A 121 -9.43 0.99 -6.04
CA LEU A 121 -9.21 2.04 -5.05
C LEU A 121 -9.22 3.44 -5.68
N ILE A 122 -8.66 3.60 -6.89
CA ILE A 122 -8.74 4.85 -7.66
C ILE A 122 -10.21 5.22 -7.93
N ALA A 123 -11.01 4.27 -8.41
CA ALA A 123 -12.43 4.46 -8.68
C ALA A 123 -13.21 4.81 -7.39
N ARG A 124 -13.00 4.06 -6.30
CA ARG A 124 -13.69 4.25 -5.01
C ARG A 124 -13.31 5.55 -4.32
N LEU A 125 -12.06 6.00 -4.48
CA LEU A 125 -11.60 7.31 -3.99
C LEU A 125 -11.95 8.45 -4.94
N ARG A 126 -12.55 8.16 -6.11
CA ARG A 126 -12.90 9.12 -7.17
C ARG A 126 -11.70 9.97 -7.60
N LEU A 127 -10.54 9.34 -7.71
CA LEU A 127 -9.32 9.98 -8.16
C LEU A 127 -9.28 9.94 -9.70
N PRO A 128 -8.79 11.00 -10.38
CA PRO A 128 -8.46 10.92 -11.79
C PRO A 128 -7.40 9.82 -11.99
N GLY A 129 -7.79 8.71 -12.63
CA GLY A 129 -6.96 7.52 -12.81
C GLY A 129 -6.06 7.56 -14.06
N PRO A 130 -5.20 6.55 -14.26
CA PRO A 130 -4.40 6.45 -15.47
C PRO A 130 -5.28 6.11 -16.68
N GLU A 131 -5.19 6.89 -17.76
CA GLU A 131 -5.94 6.62 -19.00
C GLU A 131 -5.38 5.42 -19.78
N GLN A 132 -4.09 5.12 -19.58
CA GLN A 132 -3.37 4.05 -20.27
C GLN A 132 -3.04 2.91 -19.30
N ALA A 133 -2.70 1.74 -19.86
CA ALA A 133 -2.21 0.60 -19.10
C ALA A 133 -0.88 0.95 -18.40
N LEU A 134 -0.75 0.62 -17.13
CA LEU A 134 0.53 0.61 -16.45
C LEU A 134 1.40 -0.54 -16.97
N ARG A 135 2.72 -0.43 -16.77
CA ARG A 135 3.64 -1.47 -17.23
C ARG A 135 3.37 -2.80 -16.53
N GLY A 136 2.95 -3.80 -17.31
CA GLY A 136 2.59 -5.13 -16.80
C GLY A 136 1.16 -5.24 -16.30
N GLU A 137 0.35 -4.19 -16.45
CA GLU A 137 -1.08 -4.22 -16.18
C GLU A 137 -1.85 -4.83 -17.36
N HIS A 138 -2.79 -5.70 -17.05
CA HIS A 138 -3.84 -6.08 -17.98
C HIS A 138 -5.01 -5.09 -17.82
N LEU A 139 -5.38 -4.40 -18.90
CA LEU A 139 -6.52 -3.48 -18.87
C LEU A 139 -7.83 -4.26 -18.98
N ASP A 140 -8.63 -4.20 -17.91
CA ASP A 140 -10.01 -4.66 -17.94
C ASP A 140 -10.92 -3.65 -18.65
N VAL A 141 -12.08 -4.15 -19.11
CA VAL A 141 -13.16 -3.29 -19.61
C VAL A 141 -13.64 -2.37 -18.47
N PRO A 142 -13.91 -1.08 -18.75
CA PRO A 142 -14.41 -0.16 -17.71
C PRO A 142 -15.62 -0.73 -16.96
N GLY A 143 -15.64 -0.60 -15.64
CA GLY A 143 -16.69 -1.10 -14.75
C GLY A 143 -16.54 -2.55 -14.30
N VAL A 144 -15.78 -3.38 -15.03
CA VAL A 144 -15.60 -4.81 -14.68
C VAL A 144 -14.91 -4.99 -13.33
N VAL A 145 -13.96 -4.12 -12.98
CA VAL A 145 -13.23 -4.22 -11.70
C VAL A 145 -14.19 -3.98 -10.52
N GLU A 146 -15.07 -3.00 -10.63
CA GLU A 146 -16.11 -2.72 -9.65
C GLU A 146 -17.14 -3.85 -9.57
N ASP A 147 -17.58 -4.37 -10.72
CA ASP A 147 -18.54 -5.49 -10.78
C ASP A 147 -17.95 -6.76 -10.17
N LEU A 148 -16.69 -7.09 -10.46
CA LEU A 148 -15.97 -8.21 -9.85
C LEU A 148 -15.86 -8.05 -8.34
N PHE A 149 -15.61 -6.83 -7.89
CA PHE A 149 -15.58 -6.54 -6.46
C PHE A 149 -16.96 -6.71 -5.84
N ASP A 150 -18.01 -6.14 -6.41
CA ASP A 150 -19.35 -6.18 -5.81
C ASP A 150 -19.98 -7.59 -5.90
N ALA A 151 -19.65 -8.38 -6.92
CA ALA A 151 -20.07 -9.77 -7.07
C ALA A 151 -19.20 -10.77 -6.30
N ARG A 152 -18.19 -10.30 -5.55
CA ARG A 152 -17.25 -11.18 -4.83
C ARG A 152 -17.99 -12.11 -3.87
N ARG A 153 -17.53 -13.35 -3.81
CA ARG A 153 -17.95 -14.31 -2.79
C ARG A 153 -16.81 -14.53 -1.81
N HIS A 154 -17.18 -14.89 -0.60
CA HIS A 154 -16.22 -15.41 0.37
C HIS A 154 -15.71 -16.76 -0.15
N ASP A 155 -14.46 -16.78 -0.58
CA ASP A 155 -13.75 -17.97 -1.05
C ASP A 155 -12.50 -18.19 -0.21
N THR A 156 -12.14 -19.45 0.03
CA THR A 156 -10.98 -19.85 0.82
C THR A 156 -9.69 -19.31 0.22
N ALA A 157 -9.60 -19.21 -1.10
CA ALA A 157 -8.43 -18.65 -1.78
C ALA A 157 -8.17 -17.18 -1.38
N ALA A 158 -9.23 -16.39 -1.18
CA ALA A 158 -9.09 -14.99 -0.75
C ALA A 158 -8.67 -14.87 0.73
N VAL A 159 -9.08 -15.82 1.57
CA VAL A 159 -8.60 -15.92 2.96
C VAL A 159 -7.12 -16.28 2.98
N GLU A 160 -6.71 -17.32 2.24
CA GLU A 160 -5.31 -17.73 2.10
C GLU A 160 -4.43 -16.59 1.57
N GLN A 161 -4.94 -15.81 0.61
CA GLN A 161 -4.25 -14.62 0.09
C GLN A 161 -4.03 -13.56 1.18
N ALA A 162 -5.06 -13.27 1.99
CA ALA A 162 -4.92 -12.32 3.09
C ALA A 162 -3.91 -12.81 4.14
N GLU A 163 -3.96 -14.09 4.50
CA GLU A 163 -3.01 -14.71 5.43
C GLU A 163 -1.58 -14.67 4.90
N LEU A 164 -1.38 -15.05 3.64
CA LEU A 164 -0.08 -14.99 2.97
C LEU A 164 0.50 -13.57 3.00
N LEU A 165 -0.31 -12.57 2.68
CA LEU A 165 0.09 -11.16 2.75
C LEU A 165 0.44 -10.71 4.18
N ALA A 166 -0.27 -11.22 5.19
CA ALA A 166 -0.01 -10.91 6.59
C ALA A 166 1.34 -11.48 7.10
N THR A 167 1.90 -12.50 6.44
CA THR A 167 3.21 -13.08 6.80
C THR A 167 4.41 -12.30 6.23
N CYS A 168 4.18 -11.36 5.32
CA CYS A 168 5.23 -10.65 4.57
C CYS A 168 5.98 -9.60 5.41
N THR A 169 6.77 -10.00 6.42
CA THR A 169 7.46 -9.05 7.33
C THR A 169 8.68 -8.34 6.72
N ASP A 170 9.20 -8.87 5.62
CA ASP A 170 10.39 -8.37 4.92
C ASP A 170 10.14 -8.17 3.42
N ARG A 171 11.01 -7.36 2.82
CA ARG A 171 10.93 -6.93 1.41
C ARG A 171 11.09 -8.09 0.43
N SER A 172 11.88 -9.10 0.78
CA SER A 172 12.13 -10.26 -0.10
C SER A 172 10.92 -11.17 -0.11
N THR A 173 10.35 -11.48 1.05
CA THR A 173 9.12 -12.27 1.16
C THR A 173 7.97 -11.59 0.42
N LEU A 174 7.80 -10.27 0.60
CA LEU A 174 6.76 -9.55 -0.13
C LEU A 174 6.96 -9.60 -1.65
N ARG A 175 8.20 -9.46 -2.15
CA ARG A 175 8.53 -9.59 -3.59
C ARG A 175 8.14 -10.95 -4.16
N TRP A 176 8.41 -12.03 -3.40
CA TRP A 176 8.06 -13.38 -3.81
C TRP A 176 6.54 -13.56 -3.87
N VAL A 177 5.83 -13.13 -2.82
CA VAL A 177 4.36 -13.21 -2.76
C VAL A 177 3.72 -12.39 -3.88
N VAL A 178 4.17 -11.15 -4.10
CA VAL A 178 3.67 -10.30 -5.20
C VAL A 178 3.88 -10.98 -6.57
N THR A 179 5.00 -11.66 -6.77
CA THR A 179 5.26 -12.39 -8.01
C THR A 179 4.32 -13.59 -8.15
N ALA A 180 4.05 -14.32 -7.06
CA ALA A 180 3.19 -15.50 -7.04
C ALA A 180 1.70 -15.17 -7.19
N LEU A 181 1.26 -14.00 -6.70
CA LEU A 181 -0.13 -13.54 -6.81
C LEU A 181 -0.49 -12.99 -8.19
N ARG A 182 0.48 -12.84 -9.11
CA ARG A 182 0.15 -12.39 -10.47
C ARG A 182 -0.66 -13.48 -11.18
N PRO A 183 -1.83 -13.13 -11.73
CA PRO A 183 -2.58 -14.04 -12.58
C PRO A 183 -1.84 -14.37 -13.89
#